data_AF-A0A934ZZJ2-F1
#
_entry.id   AF-A0A934ZZJ2-F1
#
_cell.length_a   1.000
_cell.length_b   1.000
_cell.length_c   1.000
_cell.angle_alpha   90.00
_cell.angle_beta   90.00
_cell.angle_gamma   90.00
#
_symmetry.space_group_name_H-M   'P 1'
#
loop_
_entity.id
_entity.type
_entity.pdbx_description
1 polymer ?
#
loop_
_entity_poly.entity_id
_entity_poly.type
_entity_poly.pdbx_seq_one_letter_code
_entity_poly.pdbx_strand_id
1 'polypeptide(L)'
;MRQHLTGKAKVAVSHLSRAYEQELEELLCEGMESGELDPGIDVRMATFALIGMCNSVSFWARREPGISLDRVAMGFAHTLIQGLRAR
;
A
#
# COMPACT_ATOMS: atom_id res chain seq x y z
N MET A 1 -11.88 -9.87 -1.27
CA MET A 1 -12.22 -10.27 0.13
C MET A 1 -13.52 -9.62 0.65
N ARG A 2 -13.77 -8.31 0.42
CA ARG A 2 -15.00 -7.62 0.92
C ARG A 2 -16.32 -8.07 0.30
N GLN A 3 -16.27 -8.65 -0.90
CA GLN A 3 -17.46 -9.12 -1.63
C GLN A 3 -18.21 -10.27 -0.93
N HIS A 4 -17.61 -10.91 0.07
CA HIS A 4 -18.24 -11.97 0.86
C HIS A 4 -18.74 -11.49 2.24
N LEU A 5 -18.56 -10.21 2.58
CA LEU A 5 -19.03 -9.65 3.85
C LEU A 5 -20.46 -9.11 3.72
N THR A 6 -21.27 -9.28 4.76
CA THR A 6 -22.65 -8.78 4.82
C THR A 6 -22.90 -8.00 6.13
N GLY A 7 -23.98 -7.21 6.15
CA GLY A 7 -24.44 -6.49 7.33
C GLY A 7 -23.39 -5.59 7.99
N LYS A 8 -23.35 -5.60 9.32
CA LYS A 8 -22.47 -4.74 10.14
C LYS A 8 -20.98 -4.96 9.84
N ALA A 9 -20.57 -6.19 9.53
CA ALA A 9 -19.17 -6.50 9.21
C ALA A 9 -18.71 -5.83 7.92
N LYS A 10 -19.56 -5.81 6.89
CA LYS A 10 -19.27 -5.11 5.63
C LYS A 10 -19.09 -3.60 5.86
N VAL A 11 -19.94 -3.01 6.69
CA VAL A 11 -19.89 -1.58 7.02
C VAL A 11 -18.57 -1.27 7.76
N ALA A 12 -18.27 -2.00 8.84
CA ALA A 12 -17.06 -1.79 9.62
C ALA A 12 -15.78 -1.92 8.78
N VAL A 13 -15.65 -2.98 7.99
CA VAL A 13 -14.48 -3.19 7.12
C VAL A 13 -14.39 -2.10 6.05
N SER A 14 -15.52 -1.63 5.50
CA SER A 14 -15.52 -0.55 4.52
C SER A 14 -15.04 0.78 5.12
N HIS A 15 -15.47 1.11 6.34
CA HIS A 15 -14.99 2.30 7.04
C HIS A 15 -13.49 2.23 7.34
N LEU A 16 -13.03 1.11 7.92
CA LEU A 16 -11.61 0.92 8.22
C LEU A 16 -10.75 1.04 6.96
N SER A 17 -11.23 0.48 5.86
CA SER A 17 -10.47 0.51 4.61
C SER A 17 -10.43 1.90 3.97
N ARG A 18 -11.50 2.70 4.11
CA ARG A 18 -11.50 4.09 3.64
C ARG A 18 -10.57 4.96 4.46
N ALA A 19 -10.58 4.78 5.79
CA ALA A 19 -9.64 5.48 6.66
C ALA A 19 -8.19 5.12 6.29
N TYR A 20 -7.88 3.84 6.12
CA TYR A 20 -6.55 3.41 5.71
C TYR A 20 -6.12 3.94 4.33
N GLU A 21 -7.05 3.99 3.36
CA GLU A 21 -6.79 4.59 2.04
C GLU A 21 -6.48 6.09 2.17
N GLN A 22 -7.28 6.81 2.95
CA GLN A 22 -7.12 8.25 3.14
C GLN A 22 -5.78 8.60 3.82
N GLU A 23 -5.41 7.90 4.89
CA GLU A 23 -4.15 8.12 5.61
C GLU A 23 -2.93 7.92 4.71
N LEU A 24 -2.98 6.92 3.81
CA LEU A 24 -1.89 6.69 2.84
C LEU A 24 -1.87 7.75 1.73
N GLU A 25 -3.03 8.21 1.28
CA GLU A 25 -3.13 9.29 0.29
C GLU A 25 -2.58 10.61 0.85
N GLU A 26 -2.94 10.94 2.10
CA GLU A 26 -2.43 12.13 2.81
C GLU A 26 -0.91 12.07 2.98
N LEU A 27 -0.36 10.93 3.40
CA LEU A 27 1.10 10.75 3.52
C LEU A 27 1.85 11.00 2.20
N LEU A 28 1.29 10.54 1.08
CA LEU A 28 1.90 10.73 -0.24
C LEU A 28 1.75 12.19 -0.72
N CYS A 29 0.64 12.85 -0.42
CA CYS A 29 0.47 14.29 -0.65
C CYS A 29 1.50 15.11 0.13
N GLU A 30 1.70 14.82 1.42
CA GLU A 30 2.70 15.49 2.26
C GLU A 30 4.12 15.32 1.70
N GLY A 31 4.45 14.11 1.20
CA GLY A 31 5.72 13.84 0.53
C GLY A 31 5.91 14.68 -0.76
N MET A 32 4.83 14.92 -1.52
CA MET A 32 4.89 15.79 -2.70
C MET A 32 5.03 17.26 -2.31
N GLU A 33 4.26 17.73 -1.32
CA GLU A 33 4.29 19.12 -0.86
C GLU A 33 5.64 19.51 -0.24
N SER A 34 6.29 18.58 0.46
CA SER A 34 7.64 18.74 1.02
C SER A 34 8.76 18.60 -0.02
N GLY A 35 8.46 18.13 -1.23
CA GLY A 35 9.43 17.89 -2.29
C GLY A 35 10.25 16.59 -2.13
N GLU A 36 9.84 15.70 -1.22
CA GLU A 36 10.44 14.37 -1.05
C GLU A 36 10.01 13.38 -2.14
N LEU A 37 8.83 13.61 -2.74
CA LEU A 37 8.27 12.81 -3.84
C LEU A 37 8.13 13.64 -5.13
N ASP A 38 8.22 12.96 -6.27
CA ASP A 38 8.07 13.58 -7.59
C ASP A 38 6.65 14.15 -7.77
N PRO A 39 6.50 15.46 -8.08
CA PRO A 39 5.20 16.10 -8.28
C PRO A 39 4.41 15.54 -9.48
N GLY A 40 5.04 14.74 -10.34
CA GLY A 40 4.39 14.05 -11.46
C GLY A 40 3.72 12.72 -11.09
N ILE A 41 3.82 12.27 -9.84
CA ILE A 41 3.18 11.02 -9.39
C ILE A 41 1.66 11.21 -9.28
N ASP A 42 0.90 10.26 -9.83
CA ASP A 42 -0.52 10.13 -9.51
C ASP A 42 -0.67 9.50 -8.12
N VAL A 43 -0.95 10.35 -7.11
CA VAL A 43 -1.08 9.96 -5.70
C VAL A 43 -2.08 8.83 -5.53
N ARG A 44 -3.25 8.93 -6.18
CA ARG A 44 -4.33 7.95 -6.04
C ARG A 44 -3.89 6.58 -6.56
N MET A 45 -3.20 6.58 -7.71
CA MET A 45 -2.62 5.35 -8.26
C MET A 45 -1.53 4.77 -7.35
N ALA A 46 -0.66 5.61 -6.80
CA ALA A 46 0.39 5.19 -5.87
C ALA A 46 -0.18 4.61 -4.57
N THR A 47 -1.23 5.21 -3.99
CA THR A 47 -1.97 4.69 -2.85
C THR A 47 -2.51 3.29 -3.14
N PHE A 48 -3.18 3.10 -4.28
CA PHE A 48 -3.72 1.79 -4.65
C PHE A 48 -2.62 0.76 -4.89
N ALA A 49 -1.49 1.16 -5.49
CA ALA A 49 -0.34 0.29 -5.67
C ALA A 49 0.22 -0.19 -4.31
N LEU A 50 0.45 0.74 -3.37
CA LEU A 50 0.93 0.42 -2.03
C LEU A 50 -0.02 -0.53 -1.28
N ILE A 51 -1.32 -0.22 -1.27
CA ILE A 51 -2.35 -1.08 -0.66
C ILE A 51 -2.35 -2.46 -1.31
N GLY A 52 -2.24 -2.53 -2.64
CA GLY A 52 -2.19 -3.78 -3.40
C GLY A 52 -0.99 -4.63 -3.02
N MET A 53 0.20 -4.04 -2.96
CA MET A 53 1.42 -4.72 -2.54
C MET A 53 1.28 -5.29 -1.13
N CYS A 54 0.89 -4.48 -0.15
CA CYS A 54 0.70 -4.91 1.24
C CYS A 54 -0.33 -6.03 1.37
N ASN A 55 -1.47 -5.91 0.68
CA ASN A 55 -2.52 -6.94 0.71
C ASN A 55 -2.05 -8.26 0.07
N SER A 56 -1.20 -8.20 -0.97
CA SER A 56 -0.70 -9.39 -1.65
C SER A 56 0.13 -10.31 -0.75
N VAL A 57 0.80 -9.76 0.28
CA VAL A 57 1.66 -10.50 1.21
C VAL A 57 0.92 -11.69 1.83
N SER A 58 -0.36 -11.51 2.16
CA SER A 58 -1.22 -12.55 2.73
C SER A 58 -1.35 -13.81 1.84
N PHE A 59 -1.15 -13.66 0.53
CA PHE A 59 -1.23 -14.73 -0.45
C PHE A 59 0.09 -15.49 -0.63
N TRP A 60 1.23 -14.78 -0.67
CA TRP A 60 2.50 -15.37 -1.06
C TRP A 60 3.51 -15.56 0.08
N ALA A 61 3.42 -14.84 1.21
CA ALA A 61 4.45 -14.87 2.24
C ALA A 61 4.75 -16.28 2.79
N ARG A 62 3.72 -17.12 2.95
CA ARG A 62 3.89 -18.51 3.41
C ARG A 62 4.66 -19.40 2.43
N ARG A 63 4.77 -19.00 1.17
CA ARG A 63 5.48 -19.74 0.12
C ARG A 63 6.94 -19.32 0.01
N GLU A 64 7.34 -18.25 0.69
CA GLU A 64 8.71 -17.73 0.63
C GLU A 64 9.51 -18.07 1.90
N PRO A 65 10.48 -19.00 1.83
CA PRO A 65 11.28 -19.38 2.98
C PRO A 65 12.11 -18.20 3.51
N GLY A 66 12.08 -17.99 4.83
CA GLY A 66 12.91 -16.97 5.48
C GLY A 66 12.49 -15.52 5.20
N ILE A 67 11.27 -15.29 4.69
CA ILE A 67 10.71 -13.95 4.57
C ILE A 67 10.33 -13.40 5.96
N SER A 68 10.80 -12.19 6.29
CA SER A 68 10.39 -11.45 7.49
C SER A 68 9.55 -10.23 7.10
N LEU A 69 8.68 -9.76 7.99
CA LEU A 69 7.87 -8.56 7.74
C LEU A 69 8.74 -7.33 7.47
N ASP A 70 9.83 -7.16 8.22
CA ASP A 70 10.78 -6.06 8.00
C ASP A 70 11.39 -6.09 6.60
N ARG A 71 11.75 -7.29 6.12
CA ARG A 71 12.30 -7.48 4.77
C ARG A 71 11.28 -7.13 3.70
N VAL A 72 10.00 -7.49 3.90
CA VAL A 72 8.91 -7.13 2.99
C VAL A 72 8.69 -5.62 2.97
N ALA A 73 8.56 -5.00 4.14
CA ALA A 73 8.32 -3.56 4.28
C ALA A 73 9.43 -2.74 3.63
N MET A 74 10.69 -3.05 3.94
CA MET A 74 11.86 -2.37 3.36
C MET A 74 11.92 -2.58 1.83
N GLY A 75 11.65 -3.79 1.35
CA GLY A 75 11.64 -4.10 -0.08
C GLY A 75 10.55 -3.35 -0.85
N PHE A 76 9.35 -3.24 -0.28
CA PHE A 76 8.24 -2.48 -0.86
C PHE A 76 8.51 -0.98 -0.87
N ALA A 77 9.00 -0.42 0.23
CA ALA A 77 9.39 0.99 0.31
C ALA A 77 10.47 1.32 -0.73
N HIS A 78 11.52 0.50 -0.81
CA HIS A 78 12.56 0.64 -1.84
C HIS A 78 11.98 0.57 -3.26
N THR A 79 11.11 -0.40 -3.55
CA THR A 79 10.50 -0.57 -4.88
C THR A 79 9.64 0.63 -5.28
N LEU A 80 8.85 1.18 -4.36
CA LEU A 80 8.02 2.35 -4.61
C LEU A 80 8.85 3.61 -4.82
N ILE A 81 9.84 3.86 -3.97
CA ILE A 81 10.61 5.11 -3.99
C ILE A 81 11.64 5.11 -5.12
N GLN A 82 12.35 4.00 -5.32
CA GLN A 82 13.43 3.93 -6.31
C GLN A 82 12.92 3.56 -7.72
N GLY A 83 11.69 3.07 -7.82
CA GLY A 83 11.09 2.57 -9.06
C GLY A 83 11.82 1.34 -9.60
N LEU A 84 11.13 0.54 -10.41
CA LEU A 84 11.66 -0.67 -11.07
C LEU A 84 12.75 -0.39 -12.13
N ARG A 85 13.57 0.65 -11.94
CA ARG A 85 14.66 1.03 -12.84
C ARG A 85 15.78 -0.01 -12.78
N ALA A 86 15.89 -0.83 -13.82
CA ALA A 86 17.20 -1.23 -14.30
C ALA A 86 17.83 0.00 -14.94
N ARG A 87 19.05 0.37 -14.52
CA ARG A 87 19.84 1.39 -15.23
C ARG A 87 20.25 0.88 -16.61
#